data_AF-A0A9E7U468-F1
#
_entry.id   AF-A0A9E7U468-F1
#
_cell.length_a   1.000
_cell.length_b   1.000
_cell.length_c   1.000
_cell.angle_alpha   90.00
_cell.angle_beta   90.00
_cell.angle_gamma   90.00
#
_symmetry.space_group_name_H-M   'P 1'
#
loop_
_entity.id
_entity.type
_entity.pdbx_description
1 polymer ?
#
loop_
_entity_poly.entity_id
_entity_poly.type
_entity_poly.pdbx_seq_one_letter_code
_entity_poly.pdbx_strand_id
1 'polypeptide(L)'
;MKQEHLVEEEFDPVFFYYKEIQSESLNSWTIDSAERVRNIYDVIEGLDRQTSVHPVDELDIDQNPRMFADNLLENYPDHEEAFCTSLINDFSSSMKTRAREEGKYAVLVLYEDSLVLCHTDSEEKTITKDAEVLERLLDTDNVDKYARFRQSEDTTEVLHFERSSSKSFAEFLGLNPEEIAYEEAGDIKIFTEIDGSTARFEFTQDEFEEKFITGDDHRLLTEILETPNDQYPVNHIKMGRRRYDTVDEFEQQFYALYYDLNTLKSQYKTIAESMTPHTTTVVDHADKVTTGGPNGPKKVVKGNDSEFTVVFADKNIELSAKWRLQLSKKLRAGETAQLHHVGNDFTEEPVQVGPFEVYNPLDIDAEYLNRLYSVTQEAGTGDQLSNIIFCVMFHTLSEWCSGPIGHFFGQMTSRFEDELSAEGMILRDEDRLMELKGREWLADVDDDDDIATKISGEIQSESKLLLVGVEEEEQRIRPLSRNKWDSERNGRIRDSVRDMNGHHESIQLSSLQLGNGECLLFVYSVRGDQSFNLDMAAP
;
A
#
# COMPACT_ATOMS: atom_id res chain seq x y z
N MET A 1 27.00 47.91 51.80
CA MET A 1 27.27 46.99 50.68
C MET A 1 26.95 45.60 51.16
N LYS A 2 25.78 45.08 50.81
CA LYS A 2 25.44 43.66 51.01
C LYS A 2 25.80 42.97 49.69
N GLN A 3 26.69 41.98 49.75
CA GLN A 3 26.89 41.04 48.67
C GLN A 3 25.57 40.31 48.44
N GLU A 4 25.04 40.40 47.23
CA GLU A 4 24.01 39.48 46.76
C GLU A 4 24.69 38.11 46.62
N HIS A 5 24.21 37.13 47.40
CA HIS A 5 24.49 35.73 47.14
C HIS A 5 23.86 35.40 45.78
N LEU A 6 24.70 35.19 44.77
CA LEU A 6 24.31 34.42 43.59
C LEU A 6 23.90 33.04 44.10
N VAL A 7 22.64 32.67 43.86
CA VAL A 7 22.19 31.29 43.99
C VAL A 7 22.98 30.52 42.94
N GLU A 8 23.90 29.65 43.37
CA GLU A 8 24.50 28.68 42.46
C GLU A 8 23.36 27.74 42.04
N GLU A 9 22.91 27.84 40.80
CA GLU A 9 22.05 26.81 40.20
C GLU A 9 22.85 25.50 40.20
N GLU A 10 22.38 24.52 40.97
CA GLU A 10 22.88 23.15 40.90
C GLU A 10 22.32 22.53 39.62
N PHE A 11 23.22 22.12 38.73
CA PHE A 11 22.88 21.34 37.55
C PHE A 11 23.32 19.90 37.77
N ASP A 12 22.51 18.96 37.31
CA ASP A 12 22.90 17.56 37.25
C ASP A 12 24.02 17.36 36.21
N PRO A 13 24.90 16.36 36.42
CA PRO A 13 26.09 16.18 35.58
C PRO A 13 25.71 15.74 34.16
N VAL A 14 26.34 16.34 33.16
CA VAL A 14 26.21 15.91 31.76
C VAL A 14 27.31 14.89 31.45
N PHE A 15 26.93 13.71 30.96
CA PHE A 15 27.86 12.70 30.49
C PHE A 15 28.00 12.78 28.98
N PHE A 16 29.23 12.94 28.51
CA PHE A 16 29.54 13.10 27.10
C PHE A 16 30.46 11.97 26.64
N TYR A 17 30.08 11.32 25.55
CA TYR A 17 30.80 10.23 24.93
C TYR A 17 31.03 10.54 23.46
N TYR A 18 32.21 10.27 22.94
CA TYR A 18 32.47 10.42 21.51
C TYR A 18 33.54 9.48 21.00
N LYS A 19 33.39 9.09 19.73
CA LYS A 19 34.38 8.34 18.98
C LYS A 19 34.42 8.81 17.54
N GLU A 20 35.59 8.71 16.93
CA GLU A 20 35.68 8.76 15.48
C GLU A 20 35.01 7.51 14.92
N ILE A 21 34.25 7.63 13.83
CA ILE A 21 33.42 6.52 13.32
C ILE A 21 34.26 5.29 12.95
N GLN A 22 35.48 5.50 12.45
CA GLN A 22 36.41 4.41 12.11
C GLN A 22 37.18 3.85 13.31
N SER A 23 37.07 4.47 14.48
CA SER A 23 37.84 4.11 15.68
C SER A 23 37.06 3.19 16.61
N GLU A 24 37.77 2.24 17.20
CA GLU A 24 37.27 1.41 18.31
C GLU A 24 37.41 2.11 19.67
N SER A 25 38.12 3.25 19.72
CA SER A 25 38.37 3.97 20.97
C SER A 25 37.24 4.95 21.27
N LEU A 26 36.52 4.70 22.35
CA LEU A 26 35.55 5.62 22.92
C LEU A 26 36.23 6.55 23.92
N ASN A 27 35.94 7.85 23.82
CA ASN A 27 36.34 8.84 24.80
C ASN A 27 35.09 9.24 25.60
N SER A 28 35.25 9.43 26.91
CA SER A 28 34.18 9.84 27.81
C SER A 28 34.62 10.97 28.72
N TRP A 29 33.72 11.92 28.96
CA TRP A 29 33.90 13.06 29.85
C TRP A 29 32.63 13.31 30.67
N THR A 30 32.79 13.61 31.95
CA THR A 30 31.69 14.09 32.81
C THR A 30 31.85 15.60 33.01
N ILE A 31 30.76 16.33 32.82
CA ILE A 31 30.72 17.79 32.89
C ILE A 31 29.80 18.17 34.04
N ASP A 32 30.40 18.71 35.09
CA ASP A 32 29.76 19.06 36.37
C ASP A 32 29.79 20.57 36.65
N SER A 33 30.50 21.35 35.84
CA SER A 33 30.56 22.80 35.98
C SER A 33 29.30 23.46 35.40
N ALA A 34 28.55 24.19 36.24
CA ALA A 34 27.31 24.87 35.87
C ALA A 34 27.41 25.72 34.59
N GLU A 35 28.50 26.46 34.39
CA GLU A 35 28.72 27.25 33.17
C GLU A 35 28.74 26.38 31.91
N ARG A 36 29.46 25.25 31.95
CA ARG A 36 29.57 24.36 30.78
C ARG A 36 28.32 23.50 30.57
N VAL A 37 27.61 23.15 31.64
CA VAL A 37 26.31 22.46 31.51
C VAL A 37 25.30 23.37 30.83
N ARG A 38 25.20 24.65 31.25
CA ARG A 38 24.35 25.64 30.56
C ARG A 38 24.70 25.80 29.09
N ASN A 39 25.99 25.92 28.76
CA ASN A 39 26.42 26.03 27.36
C ASN A 39 25.96 24.82 26.52
N ILE A 40 26.02 23.60 27.07
CA ILE A 40 25.57 22.40 26.36
C ILE A 40 24.05 22.42 26.17
N TYR A 41 23.29 22.81 27.19
CA TYR A 41 21.85 22.94 27.08
C TYR A 41 21.45 23.97 26.03
N ASP A 42 22.10 25.14 25.99
CA ASP A 42 21.85 26.17 24.99
C ASP A 42 22.11 25.66 23.55
N VAL A 43 23.17 24.86 23.36
CA VAL A 43 23.50 24.26 22.05
C VAL A 43 22.46 23.22 21.64
N ILE A 44 22.08 22.33 22.56
CA ILE A 44 21.06 21.31 22.32
C ILE A 44 19.70 21.95 22.02
N GLU A 45 19.29 22.98 22.78
CA GLU A 45 18.06 23.72 22.49
C GLU A 45 18.10 24.38 21.09
N GLY A 46 19.29 24.82 20.64
CA GLY A 46 19.48 25.32 19.29
C GLY A 46 19.24 24.26 18.21
N LEU A 47 19.65 23.02 18.46
CA LEU A 47 19.42 21.87 17.57
C LEU A 47 17.96 21.42 17.58
N ASP A 48 17.32 21.34 18.75
CA ASP A 48 15.91 20.93 18.90
C ASP A 48 14.93 21.85 18.15
N ARG A 49 15.28 23.12 17.93
CA ARG A 49 14.45 24.04 17.13
C ARG A 49 14.34 23.65 15.66
N GLN A 50 15.16 22.71 15.20
CA GLN A 50 15.22 22.25 13.81
C GLN A 50 14.69 20.82 13.63
N THR A 51 14.17 20.20 14.70
CA THR A 51 13.79 18.78 14.69
C THR A 51 12.30 18.54 14.44
N SER A 52 12.00 17.44 13.75
CA SER A 52 10.68 16.79 13.79
C SER A 52 10.55 15.96 15.07
N VAL A 53 9.32 15.74 15.55
CA VAL A 53 9.03 15.01 16.81
C VAL A 53 8.23 13.75 16.49
N HIS A 54 8.68 12.60 17.00
CA HIS A 54 8.05 11.30 16.77
C HIS A 54 7.89 10.53 18.09
N PRO A 55 6.69 10.00 18.40
CA PRO A 55 6.52 9.10 19.54
C PRO A 55 7.31 7.79 19.32
N VAL A 56 8.11 7.35 20.30
CA VAL A 56 8.92 6.12 20.16
C VAL A 56 8.08 4.88 19.87
N ASP A 57 6.85 4.82 20.38
CA ASP A 57 5.94 3.68 20.17
C ASP A 57 5.39 3.55 18.75
N GLU A 58 5.49 4.62 17.95
CA GLU A 58 5.09 4.65 16.54
C GLU A 58 6.26 4.30 15.60
N LEU A 59 7.49 4.26 16.13
CA LEU A 59 8.71 3.98 15.37
C LEU A 59 9.05 2.48 15.37
N ASP A 60 9.47 1.95 14.22
CA ASP A 60 9.95 0.56 14.09
C ASP A 60 11.44 0.44 14.47
N ILE A 61 11.79 0.94 15.66
CA ILE A 61 13.17 0.91 16.15
C ILE A 61 13.56 -0.53 16.46
N ASP A 62 14.74 -0.95 16.00
CA ASP A 62 15.33 -2.21 16.39
C ASP A 62 15.37 -2.37 17.92
N GLN A 63 15.20 -3.61 18.39
CA GLN A 63 15.11 -3.90 19.83
C GLN A 63 16.35 -3.45 20.62
N ASN A 64 17.53 -3.50 20.01
CA ASN A 64 18.79 -3.19 20.69
C ASN A 64 18.96 -1.68 20.95
N PRO A 65 18.87 -0.77 19.95
CA PRO A 65 18.93 0.67 20.18
C PRO A 65 17.92 1.15 21.22
N ARG A 66 16.66 0.67 21.12
CA ARG A 66 15.59 1.04 22.05
C ARG A 66 15.90 0.59 23.47
N MET A 67 16.27 -0.67 23.66
CA MET A 67 16.66 -1.21 24.97
C MET A 67 17.83 -0.43 25.60
N PHE A 68 18.82 -0.04 24.80
CA PHE A 68 19.96 0.74 25.31
C PHE A 68 19.55 2.16 25.70
N ALA A 69 18.74 2.83 24.88
CA ALA A 69 18.25 4.18 25.19
C ALA A 69 17.39 4.20 26.46
N ASP A 70 16.43 3.27 26.57
CA ASP A 70 15.55 3.14 27.75
C ASP A 70 16.37 2.88 29.02
N ASN A 71 17.35 1.97 28.95
CA ASN A 71 18.20 1.67 30.11
C ASN A 71 19.05 2.87 30.55
N LEU A 72 19.61 3.63 29.61
CA LEU A 72 20.44 4.80 29.92
C LEU A 72 19.62 5.92 30.57
N LEU A 73 18.39 6.15 30.08
CA LEU A 73 17.48 7.16 30.62
C LEU A 73 16.98 6.77 32.02
N GLU A 74 16.55 5.51 32.22
CA GLU A 74 16.03 5.03 33.50
C GLU A 74 17.07 5.01 34.64
N ASN A 75 18.35 4.85 34.30
CA ASN A 75 19.43 4.72 35.28
C ASN A 75 20.29 5.98 35.41
N TYR A 76 19.92 7.10 34.79
CA TYR A 76 20.63 8.37 35.01
C TYR A 76 20.53 8.84 36.47
N PRO A 77 21.60 9.37 37.09
CA PRO A 77 22.96 9.56 36.55
C PRO A 77 23.88 8.34 36.66
N ASP A 78 23.48 7.29 37.37
CA ASP A 78 24.26 6.08 37.71
C ASP A 78 24.33 5.01 36.60
N HIS A 79 24.13 5.41 35.34
CA HIS A 79 24.10 4.55 34.16
C HIS A 79 25.40 3.74 33.95
N GLU A 80 25.32 2.58 33.28
CA GLU A 80 26.51 1.79 32.96
C GLU A 80 27.12 2.21 31.61
N GLU A 81 28.42 2.55 31.61
CA GLU A 81 29.17 2.96 30.41
C GLU A 81 29.16 1.90 29.28
N ALA A 82 28.91 0.64 29.61
CA ALA A 82 28.75 -0.44 28.64
C ALA A 82 27.55 -0.22 27.70
N PHE A 83 26.44 0.36 28.21
CA PHE A 83 25.28 0.71 27.39
C PHE A 83 25.57 1.91 26.48
N CYS A 84 26.27 2.94 26.97
CA CYS A 84 26.74 4.06 26.13
C CYS A 84 27.63 3.56 24.99
N THR A 85 28.57 2.66 25.32
CA THR A 85 29.48 2.05 24.35
C THR A 85 28.73 1.23 23.31
N SER A 86 27.72 0.47 23.74
CA SER A 86 26.94 -0.38 22.83
C SER A 86 26.09 0.47 21.88
N LEU A 87 25.38 1.47 22.41
CA LEU A 87 24.54 2.36 21.61
C LEU A 87 25.34 3.19 20.61
N ILE A 88 26.45 3.80 21.04
CA ILE A 88 27.27 4.62 20.14
C ILE A 88 27.94 3.77 19.04
N ASN A 89 28.27 2.51 19.33
CA ASN A 89 28.79 1.58 18.34
C ASN A 89 27.70 1.13 17.37
N ASP A 90 26.50 0.84 17.85
CA ASP A 90 25.37 0.46 17.01
C ASP A 90 25.02 1.60 16.04
N PHE A 91 24.89 2.81 16.59
CA PHE A 91 24.71 4.05 15.84
C PHE A 91 25.82 4.27 14.80
N SER A 92 27.09 4.16 15.18
CA SER A 92 28.23 4.30 14.26
C SER A 92 28.23 3.22 13.17
N SER A 93 27.80 2.00 13.51
CA SER A 93 27.79 0.86 12.59
C SER A 93 26.72 1.01 11.51
N SER A 94 25.59 1.64 11.84
CA SER A 94 24.49 1.95 10.91
C SER A 94 24.91 2.88 9.76
N MET A 95 25.94 3.73 10.00
CA MET A 95 26.41 4.73 9.04
C MET A 95 27.02 4.08 7.78
N LYS A 96 26.59 4.55 6.59
CA LYS A 96 27.02 4.04 5.27
C LYS A 96 27.98 5.01 4.56
N THR A 97 28.91 4.44 3.77
CA THR A 97 29.74 5.14 2.74
C THR A 97 30.47 6.40 3.25
N ARG A 98 30.01 7.61 2.89
CA ARG A 98 30.67 8.90 3.17
C ARG A 98 30.62 9.30 4.65
N ALA A 99 29.61 8.84 5.38
CA ALA A 99 29.50 9.12 6.82
C ALA A 99 30.62 8.46 7.63
N ARG A 100 31.34 7.50 7.04
CA ARG A 100 32.50 6.82 7.63
C ARG A 100 33.85 7.44 7.24
N GLU A 101 33.90 8.57 6.55
CA GLU A 101 35.18 9.19 6.17
C GLU A 101 35.96 9.67 7.41
N GLU A 102 37.28 9.81 7.26
CA GLU A 102 38.18 10.29 8.33
C GLU A 102 37.77 11.72 8.75
N GLY A 103 37.76 12.00 10.06
CA GLY A 103 37.31 13.30 10.59
C GLY A 103 35.82 13.41 10.92
N LYS A 104 35.07 12.30 10.81
CA LYS A 104 33.66 12.21 11.23
C LYS A 104 33.52 11.53 12.59
N TYR A 105 32.68 12.09 13.47
CA TYR A 105 32.49 11.61 14.83
C TYR A 105 31.05 11.21 15.12
N ALA A 106 30.90 10.17 15.94
CA ALA A 106 29.66 9.87 16.64
C ALA A 106 29.78 10.41 18.06
N VAL A 107 28.74 11.09 18.51
CA VAL A 107 28.65 11.72 19.83
C VAL A 107 27.38 11.21 20.52
N LEU A 108 27.49 10.91 21.81
CA LEU A 108 26.38 10.59 22.69
C LEU A 108 26.45 11.52 23.91
N VAL A 109 25.34 12.20 24.22
CA VAL A 109 25.21 13.06 25.40
C VAL A 109 24.05 12.56 26.25
N LEU A 110 24.29 12.27 27.52
CA LEU A 110 23.29 11.81 28.47
C LEU A 110 23.19 12.83 29.62
N TYR A 111 21.98 13.31 29.86
CA TYR A 111 21.67 14.24 30.95
C TYR A 111 20.18 14.15 31.29
N GLU A 112 19.85 14.28 32.58
CA GLU A 112 18.49 14.23 33.13
C GLU A 112 17.56 13.24 32.38
N ASP A 113 16.55 13.75 31.69
CA ASP A 113 15.48 13.04 31.00
C ASP A 113 15.83 12.75 29.53
N SER A 114 17.09 12.91 29.13
CA SER A 114 17.47 13.08 27.74
C SER A 114 18.77 12.39 27.32
N LEU A 115 18.70 11.76 26.16
CA LEU A 115 19.79 11.07 25.51
C LEU A 115 19.91 11.56 24.08
N VAL A 116 21.02 12.20 23.76
CA VAL A 116 21.31 12.77 22.44
C VAL A 116 22.32 11.90 21.72
N LEU A 117 22.09 11.66 20.42
CA LEU A 117 23.02 11.05 19.47
C LEU A 117 23.26 12.00 18.31
N CYS A 118 24.53 12.32 18.04
CA CYS A 118 24.91 13.17 16.90
C CYS A 118 25.95 12.51 16.01
N HIS A 119 25.81 12.73 14.70
CA HIS A 119 26.87 12.56 13.72
C HIS A 119 27.39 13.94 13.32
N THR A 120 28.70 14.15 13.43
CA THR A 120 29.33 15.45 13.17
C THR A 120 30.52 15.35 12.23
N ASP A 121 30.70 16.39 11.40
CA ASP A 121 31.88 16.64 10.58
C ASP A 121 32.78 17.69 11.20
N SER A 122 34.00 17.30 11.55
CA SER A 122 35.03 18.26 11.93
C SER A 122 35.97 18.45 10.75
N GLU A 123 35.66 19.39 9.85
CA GLU A 123 36.55 19.75 8.72
C GLU A 123 37.97 20.14 9.19
N GLU A 124 38.13 20.55 10.46
CA GLU A 124 39.42 20.84 11.07
C GLU A 124 40.05 19.58 11.70
N LYS A 125 41.18 19.12 11.12
CA LYS A 125 42.00 17.97 11.57
C LYS A 125 42.70 18.13 12.93
N THR A 126 42.34 19.12 13.73
CA THR A 126 43.00 19.43 15.02
C THR A 126 42.01 19.42 16.16
N ILE A 127 41.50 18.23 16.48
CA ILE A 127 40.83 17.98 17.75
C ILE A 127 41.91 17.82 18.83
N THR A 128 42.21 18.90 19.55
CA THR A 128 43.07 18.88 20.75
C THR A 128 42.31 18.32 21.95
N LYS A 129 43.00 17.75 22.95
CA LYS A 129 42.38 17.02 24.08
C LYS A 129 41.70 17.92 25.15
N ASP A 130 41.02 18.98 24.75
CA ASP A 130 40.44 19.98 25.66
C ASP A 130 38.96 20.26 25.38
N ALA A 131 38.30 20.80 26.40
CA ALA A 131 36.88 21.19 26.47
C ALA A 131 36.32 21.95 25.24
N GLU A 132 37.14 22.74 24.54
CA GLU A 132 36.76 23.49 23.32
C GLU A 132 36.31 22.56 22.18
N VAL A 133 36.68 21.29 22.21
CA VAL A 133 36.24 20.29 21.21
C VAL A 133 34.74 20.00 21.31
N LEU A 134 34.17 20.05 22.52
CA LEU A 134 32.78 19.69 22.76
C LEU A 134 31.80 20.65 22.10
N GLU A 135 32.05 21.94 22.30
CA GLU A 135 31.25 23.00 21.72
C GLU A 135 31.36 22.99 20.19
N ARG A 136 32.52 22.61 19.64
CA ARG A 136 32.69 22.48 18.17
C ARG A 136 32.03 21.23 17.58
N LEU A 137 32.03 20.10 18.29
CA LEU A 137 31.36 18.87 17.81
C LEU A 137 29.84 18.97 17.84
N LEU A 138 29.29 19.79 18.73
CA LEU A 138 27.86 20.06 18.83
C LEU A 138 27.42 21.34 18.11
N ASP A 139 28.35 22.07 17.49
CA ASP A 139 28.04 23.27 16.71
C ASP A 139 27.06 22.92 15.59
N THR A 140 26.01 23.72 15.45
CA THR A 140 24.93 23.47 14.48
C THR A 140 25.47 23.37 13.06
N ASP A 141 26.55 24.08 12.76
CA ASP A 141 27.24 24.04 11.47
C ASP A 141 28.03 22.75 11.22
N ASN A 142 28.34 21.97 12.25
CA ASN A 142 29.09 20.71 12.16
C ASN A 142 28.22 19.45 12.35
N VAL A 143 26.99 19.58 12.85
CA VAL A 143 26.08 18.45 13.05
C VAL A 143 25.37 18.10 11.73
N ASP A 144 25.65 16.90 11.23
CA ASP A 144 25.03 16.34 10.02
C ASP A 144 23.74 15.58 10.36
N LYS A 145 23.70 14.89 11.51
CA LYS A 145 22.57 14.08 11.97
C LYS A 145 22.40 14.23 13.47
N TYR A 146 21.16 14.34 13.93
CA TYR A 146 20.81 14.56 15.32
C TYR A 146 19.56 13.76 15.70
N ALA A 147 19.64 13.05 16.81
CA ALA A 147 18.49 12.45 17.46
C ALA A 147 18.54 12.71 18.97
N ARG A 148 17.42 13.10 19.57
CA ARG A 148 17.26 13.19 21.03
C ARG A 148 16.09 12.33 21.46
N PHE A 149 16.38 11.30 22.25
CA PHE A 149 15.38 10.59 23.02
C PHE A 149 15.09 11.40 24.27
N ARG A 150 13.87 11.88 24.41
CA ARG A 150 13.41 12.65 25.56
C ARG A 150 12.32 11.87 26.29
N GLN A 151 12.56 11.58 27.55
CA GLN A 151 11.59 10.95 28.43
C GLN A 151 10.69 12.02 29.05
N SER A 152 9.39 11.83 28.95
CA SER A 152 8.37 12.58 29.70
C SER A 152 7.63 11.63 30.64
N GLU A 153 6.80 12.15 31.56
CA GLU A 153 6.21 11.38 32.68
C GLU A 153 5.61 10.01 32.29
N ASP A 154 5.04 9.87 31.08
CA ASP A 154 4.42 8.63 30.61
C ASP A 154 4.90 8.13 29.23
N THR A 155 5.77 8.88 28.52
CA THR A 155 6.12 8.59 27.11
C THR A 155 7.54 9.02 26.75
N THR A 156 8.20 8.26 25.85
CA THR A 156 9.48 8.66 25.24
C THR A 156 9.22 9.18 23.82
N GLU A 157 9.78 10.33 23.49
CA GLU A 157 9.72 10.94 22.16
C GLU A 157 11.13 10.99 21.56
N VAL A 158 11.22 10.89 20.23
CA VAL A 158 12.44 11.11 19.46
C VAL A 158 12.32 12.42 18.71
N LEU A 159 13.20 13.37 19.01
CA LEU A 159 13.42 14.55 18.21
C LEU A 159 14.47 14.21 17.15
N HIS A 160 14.19 14.44 15.88
CA HIS A 160 15.02 14.03 14.75
C HIS A 160 15.35 15.21 13.82
N PHE A 161 16.63 15.34 13.44
CA PHE A 161 17.09 16.27 12.42
C PHE A 161 18.21 15.65 11.57
N GLU A 162 18.16 15.88 10.26
CA GLU A 162 19.24 15.52 9.35
C GLU A 162 19.48 16.62 8.31
N ARG A 163 20.74 17.01 8.09
CA ARG A 163 21.10 18.03 7.09
C ARG A 163 20.93 17.53 5.65
N SER A 164 21.06 16.22 5.46
CA SER A 164 20.83 15.54 4.19
C SER A 164 20.28 14.15 4.46
N SER A 165 19.04 13.90 4.07
CA SER A 165 18.37 12.61 4.27
C SER A 165 19.24 11.42 3.90
N SER A 166 19.47 10.54 4.87
CA SER A 166 20.18 9.29 4.70
C SER A 166 19.31 8.14 5.17
N LYS A 167 19.13 7.18 4.25
CA LYS A 167 18.40 5.94 4.51
C LYS A 167 18.91 5.22 5.76
N SER A 168 20.22 5.25 6.03
CA SER A 168 20.83 4.60 7.19
C SER A 168 20.40 5.18 8.54
N PHE A 169 20.21 6.51 8.63
CA PHE A 169 19.86 7.13 9.90
C PHE A 169 18.37 7.03 10.20
N ALA A 170 17.55 7.22 9.16
CA ALA A 170 16.14 6.88 9.18
C ALA A 170 15.90 5.44 9.65
N GLU A 171 16.55 4.46 9.00
CA GLU A 171 16.48 3.03 9.37
C GLU A 171 16.90 2.80 10.84
N PHE A 172 17.95 3.46 11.33
CA PHE A 172 18.41 3.33 12.71
C PHE A 172 17.37 3.81 13.73
N LEU A 173 16.66 4.90 13.42
CA LEU A 173 15.60 5.45 14.26
C LEU A 173 14.24 4.78 14.05
N GLY A 174 14.17 3.71 13.25
CA GLY A 174 12.88 3.08 12.91
C GLY A 174 11.94 3.99 12.12
N LEU A 175 12.47 5.07 11.53
CA LEU A 175 11.75 5.99 10.66
C LEU A 175 11.75 5.41 9.25
N ASN A 176 10.62 5.56 8.56
CA ASN A 176 10.53 5.17 7.18
C ASN A 176 11.33 6.15 6.31
N PRO A 177 12.40 5.72 5.61
CA PRO A 177 13.21 6.59 4.77
C PRO A 177 12.40 7.26 3.65
N GLU A 178 11.26 6.67 3.27
CA GLU A 178 10.37 7.17 2.24
C GLU A 178 9.38 8.23 2.78
N GLU A 179 8.93 8.10 4.04
CA GLU A 179 8.15 9.16 4.73
C GLU A 179 9.01 10.40 5.01
N ILE A 180 10.27 10.23 5.44
CA ILE A 180 11.21 11.35 5.57
C ILE A 180 11.46 11.99 4.19
N ALA A 181 11.62 11.18 3.15
CA ALA A 181 11.76 11.69 1.80
C ALA A 181 10.49 12.39 1.29
N TYR A 182 9.31 12.08 1.84
CA TYR A 182 8.02 12.71 1.55
C TYR A 182 7.86 14.05 2.28
N GLU A 183 8.11 14.11 3.60
CA GLU A 183 8.13 15.36 4.36
C GLU A 183 9.21 16.34 3.84
N GLU A 184 10.36 15.81 3.40
CA GLU A 184 11.42 16.59 2.75
C GLU A 184 11.24 16.78 1.23
N ALA A 185 10.23 16.15 0.61
CA ALA A 185 10.06 16.18 -0.84
C ALA A 185 9.74 17.59 -1.34
N GLY A 186 9.35 18.51 -0.45
CA GLY A 186 9.11 19.92 -0.77
C GLY A 186 8.05 20.12 -1.85
N ASP A 187 8.01 21.34 -2.39
CA ASP A 187 6.98 21.73 -3.37
C ASP A 187 7.13 20.96 -4.70
N ILE A 188 5.97 20.65 -5.29
CA ILE A 188 5.85 20.07 -6.62
C ILE A 188 5.90 21.20 -7.65
N LYS A 189 6.82 21.07 -8.61
CA LYS A 189 7.11 22.08 -9.63
C LYS A 189 6.95 21.48 -11.02
N ILE A 190 5.91 21.89 -11.72
CA ILE A 190 5.65 21.47 -13.11
C ILE A 190 6.24 22.53 -14.03
N PHE A 191 7.23 22.15 -14.83
CA PHE A 191 7.88 23.05 -15.78
C PHE A 191 7.20 22.98 -17.14
N THR A 192 6.91 24.15 -17.72
CA THR A 192 6.21 24.29 -19.00
C THR A 192 6.83 25.39 -19.87
N GLU A 193 6.30 25.57 -21.07
CA GLU A 193 6.62 26.66 -21.98
C GLU A 193 5.34 27.43 -22.33
N ILE A 194 5.35 28.75 -22.07
CA ILE A 194 4.25 29.67 -22.38
C ILE A 194 4.83 30.81 -23.22
N ASP A 195 4.28 31.01 -24.42
CA ASP A 195 4.70 32.08 -25.36
C ASP A 195 6.22 32.14 -25.61
N GLY A 196 6.87 30.97 -25.71
CA GLY A 196 8.32 30.87 -25.93
C GLY A 196 9.18 31.17 -24.70
N SER A 197 8.56 31.30 -23.52
CA SER A 197 9.23 31.51 -22.24
C SER A 197 9.04 30.29 -21.34
N THR A 198 10.10 29.89 -20.64
CA THR A 198 10.00 28.83 -19.62
C THR A 198 9.23 29.37 -18.42
N ALA A 199 8.15 28.66 -18.05
CA ALA A 199 7.36 28.94 -16.86
C ALA A 199 7.33 27.71 -15.94
N ARG A 200 6.94 27.90 -14.69
CA ARG A 200 6.69 26.81 -13.76
C ARG A 200 5.45 27.08 -12.92
N PHE A 201 4.66 26.04 -12.70
CA PHE A 201 3.65 26.01 -11.65
C PHE A 201 4.26 25.35 -10.42
N GLU A 202 3.99 25.90 -9.24
CA GLU A 202 4.55 25.47 -7.98
C GLU A 202 3.39 25.27 -7.02
N PHE A 203 3.31 24.07 -6.45
CA PHE A 203 2.26 23.63 -5.53
C PHE A 203 2.91 23.06 -4.29
N THR A 204 2.38 23.38 -3.11
CA THR A 204 2.66 22.55 -1.94
C THR A 204 2.05 21.16 -2.15
N GLN A 205 2.43 20.18 -1.32
CA GLN A 205 1.86 18.84 -1.40
C GLN A 205 0.35 18.86 -1.16
N ASP A 206 -0.09 19.53 -0.10
CA ASP A 206 -1.52 19.72 0.21
C ASP A 206 -2.28 20.41 -0.94
N GLU A 207 -1.68 21.43 -1.57
CA GLU A 207 -2.32 22.11 -2.71
C GLU A 207 -2.39 21.22 -3.95
N PHE A 208 -1.41 20.35 -4.14
CA PHE A 208 -1.40 19.40 -5.25
C PHE A 208 -2.46 18.32 -5.02
N GLU A 209 -2.55 17.78 -3.81
CA GLU A 209 -3.61 16.86 -3.39
C GLU A 209 -5.01 17.48 -3.60
N GLU A 210 -5.22 18.70 -3.10
CA GLU A 210 -6.52 19.39 -3.20
C GLU A 210 -6.93 19.60 -4.66
N LYS A 211 -5.98 19.97 -5.53
CA LYS A 211 -6.30 20.41 -6.90
C LYS A 211 -6.29 19.31 -7.95
N PHE A 212 -5.45 18.30 -7.78
CA PHE A 212 -5.21 17.24 -8.77
C PHE A 212 -5.77 15.88 -8.36
N ILE A 213 -5.85 15.61 -7.06
CA ILE A 213 -6.26 14.28 -6.56
C ILE A 213 -7.72 14.30 -6.11
N THR A 214 -8.05 15.22 -5.20
CA THR A 214 -9.40 15.32 -4.62
C THR A 214 -10.30 16.30 -5.39
N GLY A 215 -9.69 17.23 -6.14
CA GLY A 215 -10.38 18.20 -6.99
C GLY A 215 -10.43 17.77 -8.46
N ASP A 216 -11.49 18.20 -9.16
CA ASP A 216 -11.69 17.95 -10.60
C ASP A 216 -11.16 19.10 -11.50
N ASP A 217 -10.60 20.14 -10.89
CA ASP A 217 -10.31 21.42 -11.55
C ASP A 217 -8.97 21.42 -12.31
N HIS A 218 -8.02 20.57 -11.92
CA HIS A 218 -6.71 20.44 -12.58
C HIS A 218 -6.48 18.98 -12.95
N ARG A 219 -5.81 18.75 -14.09
CA ARG A 219 -5.41 17.41 -14.52
C ARG A 219 -3.98 17.44 -15.00
N LEU A 220 -3.24 16.40 -14.65
CA LEU A 220 -1.90 16.19 -15.17
C LEU A 220 -1.96 14.94 -16.04
N LEU A 221 -1.80 15.13 -17.35
CA LEU A 221 -1.80 14.07 -18.36
C LEU A 221 -0.36 13.91 -18.87
N THR A 222 -0.03 12.77 -19.48
CA THR A 222 1.34 12.35 -19.88
C THR A 222 2.27 13.46 -20.38
N GLU A 223 1.75 14.46 -21.12
CA GLU A 223 2.51 15.63 -21.58
C GLU A 223 1.79 16.98 -21.38
N ILE A 224 0.67 17.02 -20.65
CA ILE A 224 -0.17 18.23 -20.55
C ILE A 224 -0.61 18.47 -19.11
N LEU A 225 -0.38 19.68 -18.62
CA LEU A 225 -1.02 20.22 -17.43
C LEU A 225 -2.29 20.95 -17.87
N GLU A 226 -3.45 20.43 -17.52
CA GLU A 226 -4.73 21.10 -17.64
C GLU A 226 -5.04 21.86 -16.36
N THR A 227 -5.40 23.13 -16.52
CA THR A 227 -5.94 23.99 -15.46
C THR A 227 -7.37 24.39 -15.85
N PRO A 228 -8.17 24.99 -14.96
CA PRO A 228 -9.55 25.38 -15.27
C PRO A 228 -9.71 26.28 -16.49
N ASN A 229 -8.65 27.01 -16.85
CA ASN A 229 -8.70 28.05 -17.88
C ASN A 229 -7.85 27.74 -19.11
N ASP A 230 -6.85 26.87 -19.01
CA ASP A 230 -5.85 26.67 -20.06
C ASP A 230 -5.13 25.32 -19.93
N GLN A 231 -4.49 24.91 -21.03
CA GLN A 231 -3.66 23.71 -21.12
C GLN A 231 -2.21 24.11 -21.42
N TYR A 232 -1.27 23.44 -20.75
CA TYR A 232 0.16 23.77 -20.83
C TYR A 232 0.97 22.49 -21.08
N PRO A 233 1.94 22.49 -22.02
CA PRO A 233 2.80 21.32 -22.24
C PRO A 233 3.72 21.10 -21.04
N VAL A 234 3.88 19.87 -20.60
CA VAL A 234 4.79 19.52 -19.49
C VAL A 234 6.14 19.12 -20.04
N ASN A 235 7.18 19.88 -19.67
CA ASN A 235 8.55 19.60 -20.08
C ASN A 235 9.25 18.61 -19.13
N HIS A 236 9.04 18.79 -17.83
CA HIS A 236 9.51 17.91 -16.75
C HIS A 236 8.86 18.34 -15.43
N ILE A 237 8.90 17.45 -14.44
CA ILE A 237 8.38 17.72 -13.11
C ILE A 237 9.52 17.62 -12.09
N LYS A 238 9.45 18.41 -11.03
CA LYS A 238 10.28 18.23 -9.86
C LYS A 238 9.42 18.10 -8.62
N MET A 239 9.79 17.15 -7.77
CA MET A 239 9.32 17.05 -6.40
C MET A 239 10.57 17.26 -5.54
N GLY A 240 10.71 18.49 -5.03
CA GLY A 240 11.88 18.89 -4.25
C GLY A 240 13.15 18.90 -5.10
N ARG A 241 14.10 18.03 -4.74
CA ARG A 241 15.37 17.89 -5.47
C ARG A 241 15.31 16.88 -6.60
N ARG A 242 14.32 15.99 -6.60
CA ARG A 242 14.17 14.94 -7.61
C ARG A 242 13.50 15.50 -8.86
N ARG A 243 14.03 15.12 -10.03
CA ARG A 243 13.50 15.49 -11.34
C ARG A 243 12.96 14.22 -11.99
N TYR A 244 11.78 14.36 -12.58
CA TYR A 244 11.08 13.36 -13.36
C TYR A 244 10.99 13.87 -14.79
N ASP A 245 11.43 13.06 -15.75
CA ASP A 245 11.41 13.47 -17.15
C ASP A 245 10.03 13.20 -17.81
N THR A 246 9.18 12.39 -17.19
CA THR A 246 7.79 12.16 -17.60
C THR A 246 6.81 12.39 -16.46
N VAL A 247 5.55 12.67 -16.81
CA VAL A 247 4.44 12.79 -15.86
C VAL A 247 4.21 11.45 -15.15
N ASP A 248 4.10 10.36 -15.90
CA ASP A 248 3.84 9.01 -15.37
C ASP A 248 4.88 8.58 -14.32
N GLU A 249 6.18 8.93 -14.49
CA GLU A 249 7.21 8.60 -13.50
C GLU A 249 7.00 9.39 -12.19
N PHE A 250 6.60 10.66 -12.31
CA PHE A 250 6.28 11.51 -11.17
C PHE A 250 5.02 11.03 -10.47
N GLU A 251 3.94 10.77 -11.20
CA GLU A 251 2.64 10.39 -10.65
C GLU A 251 2.71 9.03 -9.97
N GLN A 252 3.32 8.00 -10.57
CA GLN A 252 3.57 6.72 -9.91
C GLN A 252 4.26 6.89 -8.56
N GLN A 253 5.29 7.74 -8.52
CA GLN A 253 6.02 7.98 -7.29
C GLN A 253 5.22 8.83 -6.31
N PHE A 254 4.49 9.84 -6.78
CA PHE A 254 3.66 10.69 -5.94
C PHE A 254 2.51 9.90 -5.32
N TYR A 255 1.76 9.10 -6.08
CA TYR A 255 0.70 8.23 -5.56
C TYR A 255 1.24 7.13 -4.65
N ALA A 256 2.39 6.54 -4.97
CA ALA A 256 3.02 5.56 -4.09
C ALA A 256 3.41 6.16 -2.73
N LEU A 257 3.82 7.43 -2.71
CA LEU A 257 4.12 8.16 -1.47
C LEU A 257 2.85 8.64 -0.77
N TYR A 258 1.90 9.23 -1.51
CA TYR A 258 0.64 9.78 -1.01
C TYR A 258 -0.23 8.73 -0.32
N TYR A 259 -0.36 7.54 -0.92
CA TYR A 259 -1.13 6.44 -0.33
C TYR A 259 -0.27 5.50 0.53
N ASP A 260 1.00 5.85 0.79
CA ASP A 260 1.95 5.02 1.52
C ASP A 260 2.06 3.58 0.97
N LEU A 261 1.90 3.42 -0.36
CA LEU A 261 1.78 2.10 -1.00
C LEU A 261 3.05 1.29 -0.86
N ASN A 262 4.23 1.92 -0.82
CA ASN A 262 5.49 1.19 -0.67
C ASN A 262 5.63 0.55 0.72
N THR A 263 5.24 1.28 1.76
CA THR A 263 5.22 0.78 3.14
C THR A 263 4.18 -0.30 3.29
N LEU A 264 2.96 -0.06 2.79
CA LEU A 264 1.90 -1.06 2.78
C LEU A 264 2.30 -2.31 1.97
N LYS A 265 3.04 -2.15 0.86
CA LYS A 265 3.58 -3.26 0.03
C LYS A 265 4.66 -4.04 0.78
N SER A 266 5.53 -3.35 1.51
CA SER A 266 6.52 -3.97 2.39
C SER A 266 5.87 -4.74 3.54
N GLN A 267 4.87 -4.17 4.19
CA GLN A 267 4.09 -4.80 5.26
C GLN A 267 3.27 -5.98 4.74
N TYR A 268 2.64 -5.84 3.57
CA TYR A 268 1.96 -6.94 2.87
C TYR A 268 2.93 -8.08 2.59
N LYS A 269 4.09 -7.79 2.00
CA LYS A 269 5.12 -8.80 1.72
C LYS A 269 5.57 -9.51 3.00
N THR A 270 5.80 -8.76 4.07
CA THR A 270 6.15 -9.30 5.39
C THR A 270 5.07 -10.25 5.91
N ILE A 271 3.79 -9.91 5.75
CA ILE A 271 2.68 -10.77 6.16
C ILE A 271 2.57 -12.00 5.24
N ALA A 272 2.47 -11.78 3.93
CA ALA A 272 2.18 -12.80 2.93
C ALA A 272 3.31 -13.83 2.76
N GLU A 273 4.58 -13.42 2.90
CA GLU A 273 5.75 -14.32 2.80
C GLU A 273 6.14 -14.95 4.15
N SER A 274 5.55 -14.50 5.26
CA SER A 274 5.77 -15.12 6.57
C SER A 274 5.02 -16.44 6.74
N MET A 275 5.36 -17.17 7.81
CA MET A 275 4.56 -18.32 8.25
C MET A 275 3.23 -17.94 8.91
N THR A 276 2.97 -16.64 9.14
CA THR A 276 1.77 -16.19 9.87
C THR A 276 0.48 -16.65 9.19
N PRO A 277 0.23 -16.43 7.88
CA PRO A 277 -1.01 -16.85 7.24
C PRO A 277 -1.21 -18.38 7.22
N HIS A 278 -0.15 -19.17 7.43
CA HIS A 278 -0.21 -20.62 7.51
C HIS A 278 -0.45 -21.16 8.93
N THR A 279 -0.26 -20.33 9.95
CA THR A 279 -0.37 -20.73 11.36
C THR A 279 -1.56 -20.10 12.04
N THR A 280 -2.06 -18.97 11.53
CA THR A 280 -3.16 -18.21 12.09
C THR A 280 -3.98 -17.52 11.01
N THR A 281 -5.23 -17.19 11.33
CA THR A 281 -6.09 -16.41 10.44
C THR A 281 -5.59 -14.97 10.37
N VAL A 282 -5.36 -14.49 9.14
CA VAL A 282 -5.12 -13.08 8.84
C VAL A 282 -6.37 -12.54 8.17
N VAL A 283 -6.91 -11.45 8.72
CA VAL A 283 -8.16 -10.87 8.25
C VAL A 283 -7.93 -9.44 7.80
N ASP A 284 -8.40 -9.17 6.59
CA ASP A 284 -8.34 -7.89 5.93
C ASP A 284 -9.62 -7.07 6.15
N HIS A 285 -9.48 -5.90 6.75
CA HIS A 285 -10.55 -4.94 6.99
C HIS A 285 -10.32 -3.70 6.11
N ALA A 286 -11.34 -2.85 6.00
CA ALA A 286 -11.26 -1.62 5.21
C ALA A 286 -10.11 -0.71 5.69
N ASP A 287 -9.96 -0.57 7.00
CA ASP A 287 -9.03 0.36 7.67
C ASP A 287 -7.76 -0.31 8.20
N LYS A 288 -7.68 -1.65 8.17
CA LYS A 288 -6.55 -2.38 8.77
C LYS A 288 -6.47 -3.84 8.35
N VAL A 289 -5.29 -4.44 8.54
CA VAL A 289 -5.11 -5.89 8.58
C VAL A 289 -4.87 -6.34 10.02
N THR A 290 -5.51 -7.43 10.41
CA THR A 290 -5.33 -8.04 11.74
C THR A 290 -4.78 -9.45 11.61
N THR A 291 -3.69 -9.75 12.33
CA THR A 291 -3.16 -11.11 12.43
C THR A 291 -3.53 -11.74 13.78
N GLY A 292 -4.00 -12.98 13.79
CA GLY A 292 -4.00 -13.79 15.01
C GLY A 292 -2.57 -14.26 15.31
N GLY A 293 -2.13 -14.33 16.56
CA GLY A 293 -0.78 -14.81 16.87
C GLY A 293 -0.51 -15.04 18.36
N PRO A 294 0.45 -15.90 18.72
CA PRO A 294 0.85 -16.15 20.11
C PRO A 294 1.46 -14.91 20.79
N ASN A 295 1.99 -13.95 20.02
CA ASN A 295 2.54 -12.67 20.50
C ASN A 295 1.49 -11.55 20.57
N GLY A 296 0.20 -11.88 20.49
CA GLY A 296 -0.90 -10.91 20.45
C GLY A 296 -1.23 -10.43 19.03
N PRO A 297 -2.34 -9.70 18.85
CA PRO A 297 -2.79 -9.23 17.54
C PRO A 297 -1.87 -8.11 17.04
N LYS A 298 -1.12 -8.34 15.96
CA LYS A 298 -0.52 -7.23 15.20
C LYS A 298 -1.59 -6.61 14.31
N LYS A 299 -1.56 -5.29 14.23
CA LYS A 299 -2.43 -4.49 13.37
C LYS A 299 -1.57 -3.70 12.41
N VAL A 300 -1.87 -3.80 11.12
CA VAL A 300 -1.38 -2.88 10.10
C VAL A 300 -2.53 -1.93 9.81
N VAL A 301 -2.36 -0.64 10.11
CA VAL A 301 -3.37 0.37 9.78
C VAL A 301 -3.20 0.74 8.31
N LYS A 302 -4.31 0.79 7.58
CA LYS A 302 -4.38 1.35 6.24
C LYS A 302 -4.92 2.76 6.43
N GLY A 303 -4.25 3.78 5.88
CA GLY A 303 -4.66 5.18 6.02
C GLY A 303 -6.18 5.39 5.90
N ASN A 304 -6.74 6.31 6.69
CA ASN A 304 -8.13 6.22 7.12
C ASN A 304 -9.10 7.21 6.45
N ASP A 305 -8.66 8.04 5.50
CA ASP A 305 -9.43 9.24 5.09
C ASP A 305 -9.63 9.48 3.58
N SER A 306 -9.40 8.50 2.70
CA SER A 306 -9.66 8.66 1.25
C SER A 306 -10.68 7.68 0.69
N GLU A 307 -11.35 8.05 -0.40
CA GLU A 307 -12.22 7.14 -1.19
C GLU A 307 -11.43 5.96 -1.80
N PHE A 308 -10.10 6.05 -1.74
CA PHE A 308 -9.09 5.07 -2.12
C PHE A 308 -8.86 4.03 -1.04
N THR A 309 -9.23 2.78 -1.34
CA THR A 309 -9.13 1.67 -0.39
C THR A 309 -8.05 0.68 -0.82
N VAL A 310 -7.07 0.46 0.07
CA VAL A 310 -6.01 -0.53 -0.14
C VAL A 310 -6.49 -1.93 0.27
N VAL A 311 -6.27 -2.92 -0.59
CA VAL A 311 -6.64 -4.33 -0.40
C VAL A 311 -5.40 -5.17 -0.15
N PHE A 312 -5.44 -5.99 0.89
CA PHE A 312 -4.43 -7.01 1.23
C PHE A 312 -4.96 -8.44 1.03
N ALA A 313 -6.28 -8.60 0.90
CA ALA A 313 -6.95 -9.89 0.76
C ALA A 313 -6.42 -10.67 -0.46
N ASP A 314 -5.83 -11.82 -0.20
CA ASP A 314 -5.26 -12.72 -1.19
C ASP A 314 -5.68 -14.17 -0.93
N LYS A 315 -4.93 -15.16 -1.40
CA LYS A 315 -5.24 -16.59 -1.18
C LYS A 315 -5.17 -17.02 0.29
N ASN A 316 -4.38 -16.34 1.11
CA ASN A 316 -4.11 -16.68 2.51
C ASN A 316 -4.62 -15.60 3.48
N ILE A 317 -5.00 -14.43 2.98
CA ILE A 317 -5.52 -13.30 3.76
C ILE A 317 -7.03 -13.16 3.47
N GLU A 318 -7.85 -13.38 4.49
CA GLU A 318 -9.31 -13.38 4.35
C GLU A 318 -9.89 -11.96 4.38
N LEU A 319 -10.72 -11.62 3.40
CA LEU A 319 -11.51 -10.41 3.39
C LEU A 319 -12.62 -10.47 4.45
N SER A 320 -12.62 -9.53 5.39
CA SER A 320 -13.58 -9.51 6.49
C SER A 320 -15.02 -9.49 5.99
N ALA A 321 -15.91 -10.24 6.65
CA ALA A 321 -17.32 -10.31 6.28
C ALA A 321 -18.01 -8.92 6.31
N LYS A 322 -17.61 -8.05 7.25
CA LYS A 322 -18.11 -6.68 7.36
C LYS A 322 -17.73 -5.87 6.11
N TRP A 323 -16.47 -5.93 5.69
CA TRP A 323 -16.01 -5.16 4.54
C TRP A 323 -16.56 -5.72 3.22
N ARG A 324 -16.63 -7.06 3.06
CA ARG A 324 -17.36 -7.69 1.95
C ARG A 324 -18.79 -7.19 1.82
N LEU A 325 -19.50 -7.09 2.94
CA LEU A 325 -20.86 -6.55 2.97
C LEU A 325 -20.90 -5.07 2.54
N GLN A 326 -19.94 -4.25 2.97
CA GLN A 326 -19.85 -2.85 2.55
C GLN A 326 -19.62 -2.72 1.04
N LEU A 327 -18.65 -3.45 0.49
CA LEU A 327 -18.37 -3.47 -0.96
C LEU A 327 -19.59 -3.96 -1.75
N SER A 328 -20.26 -5.03 -1.30
CA SER A 328 -21.48 -5.52 -1.97
C SER A 328 -22.62 -4.50 -1.98
N LYS A 329 -22.74 -3.67 -0.94
CA LYS A 329 -23.74 -2.60 -0.88
C LYS A 329 -23.40 -1.47 -1.84
N LYS A 330 -22.13 -1.04 -1.88
CA LYS A 330 -21.65 -0.06 -2.85
C LYS A 330 -21.92 -0.51 -4.30
N LEU A 331 -21.58 -1.77 -4.61
CA LEU A 331 -21.82 -2.36 -5.92
C LEU A 331 -23.29 -2.29 -6.35
N ARG A 332 -24.21 -2.69 -5.45
CA ARG A 332 -25.66 -2.66 -5.71
C ARG A 332 -26.21 -1.24 -5.85
N ALA A 333 -25.67 -0.31 -5.07
CA ALA A 333 -26.09 1.08 -5.08
C ALA A 333 -25.51 1.88 -6.24
N GLY A 334 -24.53 1.32 -6.97
CA GLY A 334 -23.77 2.06 -7.98
C GLY A 334 -22.85 3.12 -7.38
N GLU A 335 -22.47 2.97 -6.12
CA GLU A 335 -21.56 3.89 -5.43
C GLU A 335 -20.11 3.58 -5.81
N THR A 336 -19.37 4.62 -6.21
CA THR A 336 -17.97 4.50 -6.59
C THR A 336 -17.11 4.01 -5.41
N ALA A 337 -16.15 3.14 -5.72
CA ALA A 337 -15.10 2.75 -4.79
C ALA A 337 -13.79 2.60 -5.54
N GLN A 338 -12.76 3.29 -5.07
CA GLN A 338 -11.41 3.19 -5.60
C GLN A 338 -10.68 2.07 -4.86
N LEU A 339 -10.17 1.10 -5.59
CA LEU A 339 -9.58 -0.12 -5.03
C LEU A 339 -8.17 -0.30 -5.59
N HIS A 340 -7.21 -0.56 -4.70
CA HIS A 340 -5.86 -0.95 -5.08
C HIS A 340 -5.40 -2.15 -4.24
N HIS A 341 -5.11 -3.26 -4.90
CA HIS A 341 -4.47 -4.39 -4.26
C HIS A 341 -2.96 -4.18 -4.15
N VAL A 342 -2.45 -4.13 -2.92
CA VAL A 342 -1.06 -3.76 -2.61
C VAL A 342 0.00 -4.77 -3.08
N GLY A 343 -0.41 -6.03 -3.25
CA GLY A 343 0.41 -7.10 -3.81
C GLY A 343 0.58 -7.05 -5.35
N ASN A 344 -0.10 -6.13 -6.02
CA ASN A 344 0.01 -5.90 -7.47
C ASN A 344 0.61 -4.51 -7.73
N ASP A 345 1.04 -4.23 -8.96
CA ASP A 345 1.52 -2.89 -9.30
C ASP A 345 0.36 -1.88 -9.38
N PHE A 346 0.68 -0.61 -9.23
CA PHE A 346 -0.27 0.50 -9.32
C PHE A 346 -0.38 0.98 -10.78
N THR A 347 -1.56 1.47 -11.16
CA THR A 347 -1.81 2.16 -12.44
C THR A 347 -2.64 3.41 -12.16
N GLU A 348 -2.35 4.51 -12.85
CA GLU A 348 -3.06 5.78 -12.73
C GLU A 348 -4.41 5.76 -13.43
N GLU A 349 -4.51 5.06 -14.55
CA GLU A 349 -5.77 4.83 -15.25
C GLU A 349 -6.46 3.60 -14.66
N PRO A 350 -7.52 3.77 -13.84
CA PRO A 350 -8.19 2.64 -13.23
C PRO A 350 -8.99 1.86 -14.27
N VAL A 351 -9.04 0.54 -14.12
CA VAL A 351 -9.96 -0.29 -14.88
C VAL A 351 -11.32 -0.25 -14.20
N GLN A 352 -12.33 0.27 -14.91
CA GLN A 352 -13.69 0.37 -14.40
C GLN A 352 -14.39 -0.99 -14.41
N VAL A 353 -14.80 -1.49 -13.24
CA VAL A 353 -15.59 -2.71 -13.09
C VAL A 353 -16.86 -2.44 -12.29
N GLY A 354 -17.98 -2.31 -13.00
CA GLY A 354 -19.23 -1.78 -12.46
C GLY A 354 -19.00 -0.34 -11.97
N PRO A 355 -19.27 -0.03 -10.70
CA PRO A 355 -18.94 1.25 -10.07
C PRO A 355 -17.53 1.26 -9.45
N PHE A 356 -16.75 0.17 -9.50
CA PHE A 356 -15.42 0.15 -8.89
C PHE A 356 -14.33 0.61 -9.86
N GLU A 357 -13.47 1.49 -9.37
CA GLU A 357 -12.25 1.95 -10.05
C GLU A 357 -11.07 1.13 -9.51
N VAL A 358 -10.51 0.24 -10.32
CA VAL A 358 -9.43 -0.65 -9.89
C VAL A 358 -8.08 -0.14 -10.38
N TYR A 359 -7.27 0.37 -9.46
CA TYR A 359 -5.93 0.95 -9.69
C TYR A 359 -4.83 -0.12 -9.68
N ASN A 360 -5.10 -1.23 -10.37
CA ASN A 360 -4.09 -2.25 -10.68
C ASN A 360 -4.12 -2.52 -12.19
N PRO A 361 -2.99 -2.86 -12.82
CA PRO A 361 -2.97 -3.20 -14.24
C PRO A 361 -3.74 -4.50 -14.46
N LEU A 362 -4.91 -4.41 -15.10
CA LEU A 362 -5.73 -5.57 -15.45
C LEU A 362 -5.80 -5.70 -16.98
N ASP A 363 -5.37 -6.85 -17.50
CA ASP A 363 -5.54 -7.21 -18.91
C ASP A 363 -6.90 -7.89 -19.09
N ILE A 364 -7.97 -7.10 -19.06
CA ILE A 364 -9.36 -7.59 -19.13
C ILE A 364 -10.21 -6.77 -20.09
N ASP A 365 -11.22 -7.42 -20.66
CA ASP A 365 -12.28 -6.73 -21.40
C ASP A 365 -13.37 -6.24 -20.44
N ALA A 366 -13.11 -5.09 -19.81
CA ALA A 366 -13.99 -4.49 -18.82
C ALA A 366 -15.33 -4.02 -19.42
N GLU A 367 -15.36 -3.68 -20.71
CA GLU A 367 -16.57 -3.16 -21.36
C GLU A 367 -17.72 -4.16 -21.29
N TYR A 368 -17.45 -5.44 -21.60
CA TYR A 368 -18.49 -6.48 -21.55
C TYR A 368 -18.93 -6.83 -20.13
N LEU A 369 -18.01 -6.84 -19.16
CA LEU A 369 -18.39 -6.98 -17.74
C LEU A 369 -19.29 -5.83 -17.29
N ASN A 370 -19.04 -4.61 -17.78
CA ASN A 370 -19.88 -3.44 -17.49
C ASN A 370 -21.24 -3.49 -18.18
N ARG A 371 -21.37 -4.17 -19.34
CA ARG A 371 -22.67 -4.47 -19.95
C ARG A 371 -23.49 -5.43 -19.08
N LEU A 372 -22.87 -6.48 -18.53
CA LEU A 372 -23.53 -7.36 -17.53
C LEU A 372 -23.93 -6.58 -16.29
N TYR A 373 -23.04 -5.73 -15.75
CA TYR A 373 -23.36 -4.88 -14.61
C TYR A 373 -24.58 -3.99 -14.89
N SER A 374 -24.66 -3.39 -16.08
CA SER A 374 -25.77 -2.51 -16.46
C SER A 374 -27.13 -3.21 -16.39
N VAL A 375 -27.19 -4.51 -16.70
CA VAL A 375 -28.42 -5.33 -16.52
C VAL A 375 -28.89 -5.35 -15.07
N THR A 376 -27.96 -5.35 -14.10
CA THR A 376 -28.33 -5.32 -12.66
C THR A 376 -28.99 -4.00 -12.25
N GLN A 377 -28.78 -2.93 -13.03
CA GLN A 377 -29.35 -1.61 -12.78
C GLN A 377 -30.70 -1.40 -13.47
N GLU A 378 -31.10 -2.31 -14.36
CA GLU A 378 -32.38 -2.24 -15.05
C GLU A 378 -33.56 -2.58 -14.13
N ALA A 379 -34.68 -1.87 -14.32
CA ALA A 379 -35.90 -2.15 -13.58
C ALA A 379 -36.43 -3.54 -13.93
N GLY A 380 -36.57 -4.41 -12.93
CA GLY A 380 -37.16 -5.74 -13.10
C GLY A 380 -36.17 -6.91 -13.02
N THR A 381 -34.85 -6.67 -13.01
CA THR A 381 -33.84 -7.73 -12.92
C THR A 381 -33.99 -8.57 -11.64
N GLY A 382 -34.33 -7.94 -10.52
CA GLY A 382 -34.53 -8.62 -9.23
C GLY A 382 -33.21 -9.05 -8.56
N ASP A 383 -33.27 -9.29 -7.25
CA ASP A 383 -32.08 -9.57 -6.44
C ASP A 383 -31.37 -10.86 -6.86
N GLN A 384 -32.13 -11.90 -7.20
CA GLN A 384 -31.57 -13.21 -7.54
C GLN A 384 -30.73 -13.17 -8.82
N LEU A 385 -31.23 -12.56 -9.91
CA LEU A 385 -30.48 -12.43 -11.15
C LEU A 385 -29.28 -11.49 -10.96
N SER A 386 -29.45 -10.41 -10.19
CA SER A 386 -28.34 -9.51 -9.86
C SER A 386 -27.21 -10.26 -9.14
N ASN A 387 -27.54 -11.14 -8.19
CA ASN A 387 -26.57 -11.97 -7.48
C ASN A 387 -25.86 -12.95 -8.43
N ILE A 388 -26.60 -13.58 -9.34
CA ILE A 388 -26.01 -14.46 -10.35
C ILE A 388 -25.03 -13.68 -11.22
N ILE A 389 -25.40 -12.49 -11.70
CA ILE A 389 -24.53 -11.64 -12.51
C ILE A 389 -23.29 -11.23 -11.73
N PHE A 390 -23.42 -10.81 -10.46
CA PHE A 390 -22.26 -10.46 -9.64
C PHE A 390 -21.34 -11.67 -9.41
N CYS A 391 -21.88 -12.87 -9.18
CA CYS A 391 -21.08 -14.10 -9.13
C CYS A 391 -20.31 -14.33 -10.43
N VAL A 392 -20.98 -14.22 -11.58
CA VAL A 392 -20.35 -14.40 -12.90
C VAL A 392 -19.25 -13.37 -13.12
N MET A 393 -19.50 -12.09 -12.81
CA MET A 393 -18.51 -11.01 -12.96
C MET A 393 -17.28 -11.27 -12.10
N PHE A 394 -17.44 -11.49 -10.79
CA PHE A 394 -16.29 -11.69 -9.89
C PHE A 394 -15.56 -13.01 -10.13
N HIS A 395 -16.28 -14.08 -10.52
CA HIS A 395 -15.64 -15.33 -10.93
C HIS A 395 -14.84 -15.15 -12.22
N THR A 396 -15.36 -14.39 -13.17
CA THR A 396 -14.64 -14.09 -14.42
C THR A 396 -13.38 -13.27 -14.13
N LEU A 397 -13.49 -12.23 -13.29
CA LEU A 397 -12.34 -11.43 -12.86
C LEU A 397 -11.30 -12.26 -12.11
N SER A 398 -11.71 -13.19 -11.24
CA SER A 398 -10.76 -14.04 -10.51
C SER A 398 -9.98 -14.99 -11.42
N GLU A 399 -10.57 -15.39 -12.55
CA GLU A 399 -9.90 -16.25 -13.54
C GLU A 399 -9.05 -15.45 -14.53
N TRP A 400 -9.49 -14.25 -14.93
CA TRP A 400 -8.75 -13.40 -15.88
C TRP A 400 -7.59 -12.64 -15.20
N CYS A 401 -7.73 -12.30 -13.93
CA CYS A 401 -6.68 -11.57 -13.21
C CYS A 401 -5.70 -12.54 -12.56
N SER A 402 -4.41 -12.30 -12.78
CA SER A 402 -3.35 -13.06 -12.11
C SER A 402 -2.92 -12.41 -10.79
N GLY A 403 -2.35 -13.23 -9.90
CA GLY A 403 -1.78 -12.75 -8.65
C GLY A 403 -2.82 -12.46 -7.55
N PRO A 404 -2.44 -11.68 -6.52
CA PRO A 404 -3.25 -11.44 -5.34
C PRO A 404 -4.64 -10.85 -5.61
N ILE A 405 -4.77 -9.90 -6.55
CA ILE A 405 -6.07 -9.28 -6.88
C ILE A 405 -7.11 -10.28 -7.40
N GLY A 406 -6.69 -11.33 -8.13
CA GLY A 406 -7.59 -12.38 -8.58
C GLY A 406 -8.23 -13.13 -7.41
N HIS A 407 -7.47 -13.34 -6.33
CA HIS A 407 -7.98 -13.96 -5.11
C HIS A 407 -8.96 -13.03 -4.35
N PHE A 408 -8.71 -11.73 -4.32
CA PHE A 408 -9.67 -10.76 -3.80
C PHE A 408 -11.03 -10.87 -4.52
N PHE A 409 -11.03 -10.91 -5.86
CA PHE A 409 -12.26 -11.09 -6.63
C PHE A 409 -12.93 -12.44 -6.33
N GLY A 410 -12.16 -13.53 -6.18
CA GLY A 410 -12.69 -14.83 -5.79
C GLY A 410 -13.42 -14.79 -4.43
N GLN A 411 -12.89 -14.06 -3.46
CA GLN A 411 -13.55 -13.87 -2.16
C GLN A 411 -14.82 -13.03 -2.24
N MET A 412 -14.91 -12.10 -3.20
CA MET A 412 -16.13 -11.36 -3.52
C MET A 412 -17.20 -12.27 -4.17
N THR A 413 -16.81 -13.22 -5.04
CA THR A 413 -17.73 -14.23 -5.62
C THR A 413 -18.47 -14.98 -4.52
N SER A 414 -17.76 -15.51 -3.52
CA SER A 414 -18.37 -16.30 -2.44
C SER A 414 -19.44 -15.53 -1.66
N ARG A 415 -19.31 -14.20 -1.55
CA ARG A 415 -20.30 -13.36 -0.85
C ARG A 415 -21.68 -13.40 -1.52
N PHE A 416 -21.71 -13.45 -2.84
CA PHE A 416 -22.94 -13.47 -3.63
C PHE A 416 -23.48 -14.89 -3.77
N GLU A 417 -22.61 -15.91 -3.84
CA GLU A 417 -23.03 -17.32 -3.81
C GLU A 417 -23.79 -17.66 -2.52
N ASP A 418 -23.35 -17.13 -1.38
CA ASP A 418 -24.04 -17.29 -0.08
C ASP A 418 -25.49 -16.74 -0.08
N GLU A 419 -25.85 -15.89 -1.04
CA GLU A 419 -27.19 -15.30 -1.17
C GLU A 419 -28.05 -15.97 -2.25
N LEU A 420 -27.52 -16.93 -3.01
CA LEU A 420 -28.29 -17.56 -4.08
C LEU A 420 -29.28 -18.59 -3.53
N SER A 421 -30.52 -18.54 -4.03
CA SER A 421 -31.57 -19.51 -3.71
C SER A 421 -31.91 -20.42 -4.89
N ALA A 422 -32.01 -21.73 -4.64
CA ALA A 422 -32.54 -22.72 -5.60
C ALA A 422 -34.03 -22.51 -5.93
N GLU A 423 -34.78 -21.80 -5.09
CA GLU A 423 -36.19 -21.47 -5.31
C GLU A 423 -36.39 -20.07 -5.93
N GLY A 424 -35.30 -19.42 -6.35
CA GLY A 424 -35.33 -18.08 -6.92
C GLY A 424 -36.07 -17.99 -8.26
N MET A 425 -36.63 -16.81 -8.52
CA MET A 425 -37.20 -16.44 -9.81
C MET A 425 -36.27 -15.50 -10.57
N ILE A 426 -36.23 -15.62 -11.89
CA ILE A 426 -35.45 -14.76 -12.79
C ILE A 426 -36.44 -14.01 -13.68
N LEU A 427 -36.69 -12.75 -13.36
CA LEU A 427 -37.71 -11.91 -14.00
C LEU A 427 -37.17 -11.23 -15.28
N ARG A 428 -36.60 -12.04 -16.19
CA ARG A 428 -36.03 -11.55 -17.45
C ARG A 428 -36.15 -12.63 -18.53
N ASP A 429 -36.52 -12.20 -19.74
CA ASP A 429 -36.54 -13.05 -20.93
C ASP A 429 -35.15 -13.08 -21.60
N GLU A 430 -34.89 -14.08 -22.43
CA GLU A 430 -33.63 -14.16 -23.20
C GLU A 430 -33.43 -12.93 -24.10
N ASP A 431 -32.17 -12.53 -24.28
CA ASP A 431 -31.78 -11.45 -25.19
C ASP A 431 -30.41 -11.74 -25.84
N ARG A 432 -29.80 -10.72 -26.46
CA ARG A 432 -28.48 -10.87 -27.08
C ARG A 432 -27.36 -11.12 -26.07
N LEU A 433 -27.50 -10.60 -24.86
CA LEU A 433 -26.50 -10.69 -23.80
C LEU A 433 -26.66 -11.98 -22.99
N MET A 434 -27.88 -12.49 -22.83
CA MET A 434 -28.17 -13.61 -21.94
C MET A 434 -29.08 -14.67 -22.57
N GLU A 435 -28.67 -15.94 -22.45
CA GLU A 435 -29.43 -17.14 -22.82
C GLU A 435 -29.75 -17.97 -21.57
N LEU A 436 -30.96 -18.52 -21.47
CA LEU A 436 -31.46 -19.31 -20.36
C LEU A 436 -31.81 -20.72 -20.84
N LYS A 437 -31.21 -21.75 -20.23
CA LYS A 437 -31.50 -23.14 -20.55
C LYS A 437 -31.97 -23.91 -19.32
N GLY A 438 -33.08 -24.63 -19.46
CA GLY A 438 -33.57 -25.55 -18.45
C GLY A 438 -32.59 -26.70 -18.22
N ARG A 439 -32.68 -27.36 -17.07
CA ARG A 439 -31.80 -28.50 -16.74
C ARG A 439 -31.90 -29.66 -17.76
N GLU A 440 -33.07 -29.82 -18.39
CA GLU A 440 -33.34 -30.89 -19.34
C GLU A 440 -32.56 -30.69 -20.65
N TRP A 441 -32.06 -29.47 -20.90
CA TRP A 441 -31.20 -29.19 -22.04
C TRP A 441 -29.92 -30.05 -22.03
N LEU A 442 -29.45 -30.49 -20.86
CA LEU A 442 -28.30 -31.39 -20.73
C LEU A 442 -28.69 -32.84 -20.37
N ALA A 443 -29.98 -33.18 -20.34
CA ALA A 443 -30.44 -34.50 -19.88
C ALA A 443 -30.01 -35.65 -20.80
N ASP A 444 -29.90 -35.40 -22.10
CA ASP A 444 -29.56 -36.42 -23.10
C ASP A 444 -28.06 -36.52 -23.39
N VAL A 445 -27.22 -35.81 -22.62
CA VAL A 445 -25.78 -35.71 -22.87
C VAL A 445 -24.99 -35.98 -21.59
N ASP A 446 -24.32 -37.14 -21.54
CA ASP A 446 -23.48 -37.52 -20.41
C ASP A 446 -21.97 -37.35 -20.70
N ASP A 447 -21.56 -37.24 -21.97
CA ASP A 447 -20.16 -37.11 -22.39
C ASP A 447 -19.69 -35.65 -22.42
N ASP A 448 -18.46 -35.41 -21.94
CA ASP A 448 -17.89 -34.06 -21.79
C ASP A 448 -17.74 -33.35 -23.16
N ASP A 449 -17.40 -34.07 -24.24
CA ASP A 449 -17.21 -33.50 -25.58
C ASP A 449 -18.54 -33.16 -26.25
N ASP A 450 -19.57 -33.98 -26.04
CA ASP A 450 -20.92 -33.67 -26.53
C ASP A 450 -21.50 -32.44 -25.81
N ILE A 451 -21.25 -32.29 -24.49
CA ILE A 451 -21.63 -31.08 -23.74
C ILE A 451 -20.89 -29.87 -24.31
N ALA A 452 -19.58 -29.99 -24.52
CA ALA A 452 -18.76 -28.92 -25.09
C ALA A 452 -19.26 -28.51 -26.48
N THR A 453 -19.62 -29.47 -27.33
CA THR A 453 -20.19 -29.22 -28.66
C THR A 453 -21.50 -28.45 -28.57
N LYS A 454 -22.37 -28.84 -27.63
CA LYS A 454 -23.68 -28.20 -27.43
C LYS A 454 -23.53 -26.77 -26.92
N ILE A 455 -22.66 -26.54 -25.94
CA ILE A 455 -22.32 -25.20 -25.42
C ILE A 455 -21.70 -24.35 -26.52
N SER A 456 -20.73 -24.91 -27.25
CA SER A 456 -20.04 -24.22 -28.34
C SER A 456 -21.04 -23.68 -29.36
N GLY A 457 -22.05 -24.48 -29.74
CA GLY A 457 -23.13 -24.09 -30.65
C GLY A 457 -23.89 -22.84 -30.24
N GLU A 458 -24.09 -22.60 -28.94
CA GLU A 458 -24.84 -21.45 -28.42
C GLU A 458 -24.00 -20.16 -28.38
N ILE A 459 -22.67 -20.27 -28.27
CA ILE A 459 -21.76 -19.13 -28.06
C ILE A 459 -21.00 -18.71 -29.34
N GLN A 460 -21.33 -19.28 -30.51
CA GLN A 460 -20.53 -19.13 -31.74
C GLN A 460 -20.49 -17.72 -32.36
N SER A 461 -21.34 -16.77 -31.93
CA SER A 461 -21.54 -15.54 -32.71
C SER A 461 -21.49 -14.21 -31.95
N GLU A 462 -21.67 -14.17 -30.64
CA GLU A 462 -21.67 -12.93 -29.86
C GLU A 462 -21.15 -13.18 -28.44
N SER A 463 -20.65 -12.13 -27.78
CA SER A 463 -20.36 -12.16 -26.34
C SER A 463 -21.66 -12.40 -25.58
N LYS A 464 -21.74 -13.49 -24.81
CA LYS A 464 -22.99 -13.99 -24.23
C LYS A 464 -22.77 -14.64 -22.87
N LEU A 465 -23.75 -14.48 -21.99
CA LEU A 465 -23.92 -15.24 -20.76
C LEU A 465 -24.98 -16.33 -20.99
N LEU A 466 -24.57 -17.59 -21.01
CA LEU A 466 -25.46 -18.74 -20.99
C LEU A 466 -25.62 -19.25 -19.56
N LEU A 467 -26.86 -19.29 -19.06
CA LEU A 467 -27.20 -19.84 -17.75
C LEU A 467 -27.99 -21.14 -17.92
N VAL A 468 -27.46 -22.25 -17.40
CA VAL A 468 -28.12 -23.56 -17.42
C VAL A 468 -28.62 -23.92 -16.01
N GLY A 469 -29.86 -24.41 -15.96
CA GLY A 469 -30.62 -24.64 -14.74
C GLY A 469 -31.67 -23.57 -14.47
N VAL A 470 -32.11 -22.85 -15.51
CA VAL A 470 -33.18 -21.85 -15.46
C VAL A 470 -34.21 -22.20 -16.52
N GLU A 471 -35.46 -22.42 -16.11
CA GLU A 471 -36.55 -22.59 -17.07
C GLU A 471 -37.08 -21.23 -17.48
N GLU A 472 -36.89 -20.87 -18.75
CA GLU A 472 -37.31 -19.59 -19.33
C GLU A 472 -38.83 -19.40 -19.22
N GLU A 473 -39.62 -20.39 -19.65
CA GLU A 473 -41.09 -20.31 -19.66
C GLU A 473 -41.68 -20.11 -18.25
N GLU A 474 -41.05 -20.70 -17.22
CA GLU A 474 -41.48 -20.57 -15.84
C GLU A 474 -40.80 -19.40 -15.11
N GLN A 475 -39.76 -18.80 -15.70
CA GLN A 475 -38.87 -17.82 -15.07
C GLN A 475 -38.34 -18.30 -13.70
N ARG A 476 -38.02 -19.60 -13.60
CA ARG A 476 -37.67 -20.27 -12.34
C ARG A 476 -36.35 -21.01 -12.42
N ILE A 477 -35.60 -20.95 -11.32
CA ILE A 477 -34.43 -21.77 -11.14
C ILE A 477 -34.85 -23.25 -10.97
N ARG A 478 -34.28 -24.11 -11.80
CA ARG A 478 -34.40 -25.57 -11.79
C ARG A 478 -32.97 -26.13 -11.80
N PRO A 479 -32.34 -26.26 -10.63
CA PRO A 479 -30.90 -26.41 -10.57
C PRO A 479 -30.42 -27.80 -11.01
N LEU A 480 -29.13 -27.86 -11.31
CA LEU A 480 -28.39 -29.07 -11.62
C LEU A 480 -27.82 -29.70 -10.34
N SER A 481 -27.57 -31.01 -10.36
CA SER A 481 -26.89 -31.68 -9.24
C SER A 481 -25.39 -31.41 -9.29
N ARG A 482 -24.84 -30.80 -8.23
CA ARG A 482 -23.43 -30.42 -8.15
C ARG A 482 -22.47 -31.60 -8.26
N ASN A 483 -22.88 -32.79 -7.84
CA ASN A 483 -22.07 -34.01 -7.94
C ASN A 483 -21.70 -34.36 -9.40
N LYS A 484 -22.43 -33.83 -10.39
CA LYS A 484 -22.12 -34.00 -11.82
C LYS A 484 -21.26 -32.88 -12.39
N TRP A 485 -21.00 -31.81 -11.64
CA TRP A 485 -20.43 -30.53 -12.12
C TRP A 485 -19.38 -30.00 -11.15
N ASP A 486 -18.35 -30.81 -10.91
CA ASP A 486 -17.18 -30.40 -10.14
C ASP A 486 -16.20 -29.56 -10.98
N SER A 487 -15.23 -28.92 -10.30
CA SER A 487 -14.27 -28.02 -10.92
C SER A 487 -13.38 -28.68 -11.97
N GLU A 488 -13.05 -29.97 -11.81
CA GLU A 488 -12.20 -30.69 -12.75
C GLU A 488 -12.95 -30.97 -14.05
N ARG A 489 -14.20 -31.45 -13.93
CA ARG A 489 -15.08 -31.67 -15.08
C ARG A 489 -15.38 -30.36 -15.80
N ASN A 490 -15.74 -29.31 -15.07
CA ASN A 490 -15.97 -27.98 -15.63
C ASN A 490 -14.73 -27.49 -16.39
N GLY A 491 -13.53 -27.69 -15.83
CA GLY A 491 -12.26 -27.36 -16.48
C GLY A 491 -12.08 -28.08 -17.82
N ARG A 492 -12.29 -29.40 -17.87
CA ARG A 492 -12.20 -30.17 -19.13
C ARG A 492 -13.20 -29.69 -20.19
N ILE A 493 -14.47 -29.49 -19.81
CA ILE A 493 -15.50 -29.01 -20.74
C ILE A 493 -15.15 -27.60 -21.23
N ARG A 494 -14.70 -26.70 -20.34
CA ARG A 494 -14.26 -25.35 -20.69
C ARG A 494 -13.14 -25.39 -21.73
N ASP A 495 -12.13 -26.23 -21.53
CA ASP A 495 -10.99 -26.34 -22.42
C ASP A 495 -11.43 -26.87 -23.80
N SER A 496 -12.28 -27.91 -23.85
CA SER A 496 -12.90 -28.37 -25.10
C SER A 496 -13.73 -27.29 -25.81
N VAL A 497 -14.52 -26.51 -25.07
CA VAL A 497 -15.29 -25.38 -25.62
C VAL A 497 -14.35 -24.33 -26.20
N ARG A 498 -13.26 -23.97 -25.50
CA ARG A 498 -12.25 -23.03 -25.99
C ARG A 498 -11.63 -23.51 -27.29
N ASP A 499 -11.21 -24.78 -27.34
CA ASP A 499 -10.61 -25.39 -28.53
C ASP A 499 -11.56 -25.34 -29.74
N MET A 500 -12.83 -25.66 -29.53
CA MET A 500 -13.86 -25.58 -30.59
C MET A 500 -14.16 -24.15 -31.04
N ASN A 501 -13.81 -23.15 -30.25
CA ASN A 501 -14.05 -21.74 -30.51
C ASN A 501 -12.75 -20.98 -30.83
N GLY A 502 -11.72 -21.64 -31.34
CA GLY A 502 -10.49 -20.95 -31.77
C GLY A 502 -9.55 -20.56 -30.62
N HIS A 503 -9.59 -21.31 -29.52
CA HIS A 503 -8.77 -21.11 -28.32
C HIS A 503 -9.00 -19.74 -27.64
N HIS A 504 -10.24 -19.25 -27.61
CA HIS A 504 -10.58 -18.01 -26.91
C HIS A 504 -10.48 -18.16 -25.38
N GLU A 505 -9.38 -17.69 -24.77
CA GLU A 505 -9.14 -17.74 -23.32
C GLU A 505 -10.19 -16.96 -22.50
N SER A 506 -10.88 -16.01 -23.12
CA SER A 506 -11.97 -15.24 -22.52
C SER A 506 -13.22 -16.06 -22.21
N ILE A 507 -13.37 -17.27 -22.76
CA ILE A 507 -14.51 -18.15 -22.43
C ILE A 507 -14.31 -18.73 -21.04
N GLN A 508 -15.27 -18.46 -20.16
CA GLN A 508 -15.35 -19.01 -18.81
C GLN A 508 -16.54 -19.94 -18.67
N LEU A 509 -16.34 -21.04 -17.95
CA LEU A 509 -17.39 -22.00 -17.61
C LEU A 509 -17.14 -22.47 -16.18
N SER A 510 -18.16 -22.35 -15.34
CA SER A 510 -18.12 -22.83 -13.96
C SER A 510 -19.52 -23.05 -13.40
N SER A 511 -19.61 -23.66 -12.22
CA SER A 511 -20.85 -23.93 -11.52
C SER A 511 -20.99 -23.02 -10.29
N LEU A 512 -22.10 -22.29 -10.21
CA LEU A 512 -22.46 -21.45 -9.06
C LEU A 512 -23.20 -22.29 -8.02
N GLN A 513 -22.77 -22.21 -6.76
CA GLN A 513 -23.40 -22.96 -5.67
C GLN A 513 -24.73 -22.32 -5.22
N LEU A 514 -25.79 -23.13 -5.13
CA LEU A 514 -27.13 -22.69 -4.63
C LEU A 514 -27.47 -23.24 -3.23
N GLY A 515 -26.54 -23.99 -2.62
CA GLY A 515 -26.77 -24.75 -1.39
C GLY A 515 -27.24 -26.20 -1.64
N ASN A 516 -27.27 -27.04 -0.59
CA ASN A 516 -27.82 -28.40 -0.61
C ASN A 516 -27.30 -29.37 -1.70
N GLY A 517 -26.10 -29.14 -2.24
CA GLY A 517 -25.55 -29.97 -3.33
C GLY A 517 -26.13 -29.67 -4.71
N GLU A 518 -26.75 -28.50 -4.88
CA GLU A 518 -27.31 -27.99 -6.12
C GLU A 518 -26.46 -26.84 -6.70
N CYS A 519 -26.55 -26.65 -8.01
CA CYS A 519 -25.80 -25.60 -8.71
C CYS A 519 -26.52 -25.09 -9.97
N LEU A 520 -26.14 -23.89 -10.40
CA LEU A 520 -26.33 -23.42 -11.78
C LEU A 520 -25.01 -23.59 -12.53
N LEU A 521 -25.08 -23.89 -13.83
CA LEU A 521 -23.92 -23.83 -14.69
C LEU A 521 -23.99 -22.51 -15.45
N PHE A 522 -22.89 -21.76 -15.50
CA PHE A 522 -22.79 -20.60 -16.38
C PHE A 522 -21.67 -20.79 -17.39
N VAL A 523 -21.87 -20.22 -18.57
CA VAL A 523 -20.82 -20.00 -19.56
C VAL A 523 -20.84 -18.53 -19.91
N TYR A 524 -19.73 -17.84 -19.69
CA TYR A 524 -19.55 -16.45 -20.08
C TYR A 524 -18.50 -16.38 -21.18
N SER A 525 -18.90 -15.92 -22.35
CA SER A 525 -18.03 -15.77 -23.51
C SER A 525 -17.90 -14.29 -23.85
N VAL A 526 -16.66 -13.82 -24.00
CA VAL A 526 -16.38 -12.48 -24.52
C VAL A 526 -15.57 -12.62 -25.80
N ARG A 527 -16.17 -12.33 -26.94
CA ARG A 527 -15.47 -12.26 -28.22
C ARG A 527 -15.20 -10.80 -28.54
N GLY A 528 -13.96 -10.36 -28.32
CA GLY A 528 -13.50 -9.06 -28.79
C GLY A 528 -13.44 -9.02 -30.32
N ASP A 529 -13.42 -7.82 -30.91
CA ASP A 529 -13.16 -7.54 -32.34
C ASP A 529 -11.72 -7.93 -32.78
N GLN A 530 -11.12 -8.96 -32.19
CA GLN A 530 -9.83 -9.46 -32.61
C GLN A 530 -10.01 -10.27 -33.89
N SER A 531 -9.91 -9.57 -35.02
CA SER A 531 -9.58 -10.16 -36.30
C SER A 531 -8.22 -10.84 -36.21
N PHE A 532 -8.17 -12.10 -35.79
CA PHE A 532 -6.98 -12.91 -35.97
C PHE A 532 -6.88 -13.26 -37.46
N ASN A 533 -5.80 -12.80 -38.09
CA ASN A 533 -5.42 -13.21 -39.43
C ASN A 533 -5.38 -14.74 -39.51
N LEU A 534 -6.40 -15.32 -40.16
CA LEU A 534 -6.50 -16.74 -40.53
C LEU A 534 -5.46 -17.17 -41.59
N ASP A 535 -4.41 -16.38 -41.81
CA ASP A 535 -3.39 -16.62 -42.85
C ASP A 535 -2.10 -17.28 -42.33
N MET A 536 -2.13 -17.91 -41.15
CA MET A 536 -1.04 -18.80 -40.69
C MET A 536 -1.52 -20.23 -40.46
N ALA A 537 -2.36 -20.75 -41.35
CA ALA A 537 -2.56 -22.19 -41.50
C ALA A 537 -3.00 -22.53 -42.93
N ALA A 538 -2.05 -22.52 -43.86
CA ALA A 538 -2.13 -23.35 -45.06
C ALA A 538 -0.78 -24.08 -45.22
N PRO A 539 -0.80 -25.37 -45.64
CA PRO A 539 0.20 -26.38 -45.30
C PRO A 539 1.62 -26.17 -45.84
#